data_AF-A0A077M8K8-F1
#
_entry.id   AF-A0A077M8K8-F1
#
_cell.length_a   1.000
_cell.length_b   1.000
_cell.length_c   1.000
_cell.angle_alpha   90.00
_cell.angle_beta   90.00
_cell.angle_gamma   90.00
#
_symmetry.space_group_name_H-M   'P 1'
#
loop_
_entity.id
_entity.type
_entity.pdbx_description
1 polymer ?
#
loop_
_entity_poly.entity_id
_entity_poly.type
_entity_poly.pdbx_seq_one_letter_code
_entity_poly.pdbx_strand_id
1 'polypeptide(L)'
;MPGSAGPSRADRVVAAGFVVASLGETVALHRDTPGLLVLGVCGAPLLGVLAVRRTHPLTPILVIATFAALGTTIQTIRWPDSGDGGGVWLVALLFSAYSLGAHGRGRTLVLGALLPLLVGLAIDGPTMTGWALVNGLTFLTMFVGLLPTAVGRVVRVRRDRLAVLDAQRRQLVRDRQAQREAAVLEERLRTTRRLQPVLLDGLRALAEGADHGADPGEVERAARGLLGRARDEVLALTAPVEVPEPALPSPTVDHLGPLRDGAQPWVVLAAGVIGAGLALESVGALVLSTPSWVAVVAGPLVCLPLALLARRPLAAAALTWVGAVAFSRLVAPLDGTLSGTALTLVLAFAVAALAARRAALVGLVLCWGGQLVGVGTGDPLGEAVIILVCWLGGLAVNEVGALVEQSRDNTRRLVGRESAARERAAAEERVRLAREIHDQIGHSLTVVALQAGAARRLAATDPDRMRRVMATIAAAARDGLTALTGDTPGDLVALLEQTRDAGMSITTDTVDADALRLVDDETREVAYRIVQEALTNALRHAPGASVTVTIGPEGRELVVAVRNGRATRPGSVSGSRQGLVGLQARVVAHDGDLCWGPREDGGFEVRATIPARRVERAFR
;
A
#
# COMPACT_ATOMS: atom_id res chain seq x y z
N MET A 1 21.82 12.25 -11.46
CA MET A 1 23.07 12.18 -10.67
C MET A 1 22.69 11.91 -9.21
N PRO A 2 22.73 10.66 -8.71
CA PRO A 2 22.43 10.41 -7.30
C PRO A 2 23.61 10.92 -6.45
N GLY A 3 23.30 11.82 -5.51
CA GLY A 3 24.28 12.57 -4.71
C GLY A 3 25.26 11.69 -3.94
N SER A 4 26.48 12.19 -3.83
CA SER A 4 27.62 11.68 -3.07
C SER A 4 27.38 11.73 -1.56
N ALA A 5 26.37 11.01 -1.08
CA ALA A 5 26.27 10.73 0.35
C ALA A 5 27.49 9.89 0.74
N GLY A 6 28.37 10.45 1.58
CA GLY A 6 29.54 9.76 2.11
C GLY A 6 29.17 8.46 2.85
N PRO A 7 30.17 7.61 3.18
CA PRO A 7 29.93 6.31 3.79
C PRO A 7 29.13 6.44 5.10
N SER A 8 28.09 5.61 5.26
CA SER A 8 27.24 5.66 6.45
C SER A 8 28.06 5.33 7.71
N ARG A 9 27.59 5.75 8.89
CA ARG A 9 28.27 5.41 10.17
C ARG A 9 28.43 3.90 10.33
N ALA A 10 27.39 3.12 9.99
CA ALA A 10 27.44 1.66 10.02
C ALA A 10 28.51 1.10 9.08
N ASP A 11 28.67 1.69 7.88
CA ASP A 11 29.65 1.19 6.91
C ASP A 11 31.10 1.41 7.37
N ARG A 12 31.35 2.53 8.06
CA ARG A 12 32.66 2.84 8.67
C ARG A 12 33.00 1.92 9.84
N VAL A 13 32.01 1.60 10.68
CA VAL A 13 32.21 0.67 11.81
C VAL A 13 32.58 -0.73 11.31
N VAL A 14 31.89 -1.23 10.29
CA VAL A 14 32.21 -2.54 9.69
C VAL A 14 33.63 -2.54 9.12
N ALA A 15 34.02 -1.50 8.38
CA ALA A 15 35.36 -1.41 7.82
C ALA A 15 36.44 -1.36 8.90
N ALA A 16 36.24 -0.57 9.97
CA ALA A 16 37.14 -0.52 11.11
C ALA A 16 37.29 -1.89 11.81
N GLY A 17 36.19 -2.64 11.94
CA GLY A 17 36.21 -3.99 12.50
C GLY A 17 37.10 -4.95 11.71
N PHE A 18 37.02 -4.92 10.37
CA PHE A 18 37.89 -5.73 9.50
C PHE A 18 39.36 -5.34 9.60
N VAL A 19 39.67 -4.04 9.67
CA VAL A 19 41.05 -3.56 9.86
C VAL A 19 41.62 -4.08 11.19
N VAL A 20 40.88 -3.95 12.28
CA VAL A 20 41.31 -4.44 13.61
C VAL A 20 41.47 -5.96 13.62
N ALA A 21 40.54 -6.69 13.02
CA ALA A 21 40.63 -8.15 12.91
C ALA A 21 41.87 -8.59 12.13
N SER A 22 42.18 -7.92 11.02
CA SER A 22 43.35 -8.25 10.19
C SER A 22 44.67 -7.93 10.91
N LEU A 23 44.73 -6.83 11.67
CA LEU A 23 45.88 -6.53 12.53
C LEU A 23 46.07 -7.60 13.60
N GLY A 24 44.99 -8.03 14.25
CA GLY A 24 45.02 -9.09 15.26
C GLY A 24 45.51 -10.43 14.68
N GLU A 25 44.97 -10.84 13.53
CA GLU A 25 45.38 -12.06 12.82
C GLU A 25 46.86 -11.99 12.42
N THR A 26 47.30 -10.85 11.87
CA THR A 26 48.70 -10.65 11.46
C THR A 26 49.66 -10.80 12.65
N VAL A 27 49.34 -10.16 13.77
CA VAL A 27 50.18 -10.23 14.99
C VAL A 27 50.17 -11.63 15.59
N ALA A 28 49.05 -12.35 15.52
CA ALA A 28 48.94 -13.71 16.04
C ALA A 28 49.74 -14.74 15.22
N LEU A 29 49.66 -14.67 13.89
CA LEU A 29 50.26 -15.66 12.99
C LEU A 29 51.74 -15.39 12.67
N HIS A 30 52.14 -14.12 12.62
CA HIS A 30 53.45 -13.74 12.05
C HIS A 30 54.37 -13.03 13.05
N ARG A 31 54.14 -13.21 14.36
CA ARG A 31 54.95 -12.58 15.41
C ARG A 31 56.45 -12.86 15.27
N ASP A 32 56.79 -14.06 14.80
CA ASP A 32 58.16 -14.54 14.69
C ASP A 32 58.75 -14.32 13.28
N THR A 33 57.98 -13.73 12.36
CA THR A 33 58.39 -13.40 10.98
C THR A 33 58.21 -11.90 10.72
N PRO A 34 59.19 -11.05 11.09
CA PRO A 34 59.03 -9.59 11.06
C PRO A 34 58.68 -9.02 9.67
N GLY A 35 59.13 -9.66 8.59
CA GLY A 35 58.76 -9.28 7.22
C GLY A 35 57.27 -9.48 6.91
N LEU A 36 56.69 -10.60 7.33
CA LEU A 36 55.26 -10.88 7.17
C LEU A 36 54.40 -10.03 8.10
N LEU A 37 54.90 -9.73 9.31
CA LEU A 37 54.25 -8.81 10.23
C LEU A 37 54.14 -7.40 9.65
N VAL A 38 55.21 -6.87 9.04
CA VAL A 38 55.19 -5.57 8.37
C VAL A 38 54.23 -5.58 7.19
N LEU A 39 54.26 -6.64 6.37
CA LEU A 39 53.37 -6.78 5.21
C LEU A 39 51.89 -6.75 5.63
N GLY A 40 51.51 -7.51 6.65
CA GLY A 40 50.12 -7.56 7.13
C GLY A 40 49.67 -6.28 7.85
N VAL A 41 50.54 -5.63 8.64
CA VAL A 41 50.22 -4.34 9.29
C VAL A 41 50.03 -3.23 8.26
N CYS A 42 50.85 -3.19 7.22
CA CYS A 42 50.69 -2.24 6.11
C CYS A 42 49.46 -2.54 5.24
N GLY A 43 49.08 -3.81 5.12
CA GLY A 43 47.92 -4.26 4.36
C GLY A 43 46.58 -3.99 5.04
N ALA A 44 46.49 -4.16 6.36
CA ALA A 44 45.24 -4.08 7.11
C ALA A 44 44.42 -2.79 6.86
N PRO A 45 45.02 -1.58 6.77
CA PRO A 45 44.28 -0.34 6.45
C PRO A 45 43.54 -0.37 5.10
N LEU A 46 43.98 -1.19 4.14
CA LEU A 46 43.31 -1.31 2.84
C LEU A 46 41.90 -1.89 2.97
N LEU A 47 41.61 -2.69 4.01
CA LEU A 47 40.25 -3.17 4.32
C LEU A 47 39.29 -2.02 4.67
N GLY A 48 39.81 -0.82 4.96
CA GLY A 48 39.03 0.41 5.09
C GLY A 48 38.18 0.74 3.86
N VAL A 49 38.55 0.23 2.67
CA VAL A 49 37.78 0.35 1.43
C VAL A 49 36.36 -0.20 1.55
N LEU A 50 36.11 -1.14 2.48
CA LEU A 50 34.76 -1.67 2.76
C LEU A 50 33.75 -0.60 3.20
N ALA A 51 34.20 0.59 3.59
CA ALA A 51 33.34 1.71 3.92
C ALA A 51 32.53 2.20 2.69
N VAL A 52 33.08 2.10 1.48
CA VAL A 52 32.42 2.55 0.25
C VAL A 52 31.63 1.44 -0.47
N ARG A 53 31.48 0.26 0.14
CA ARG A 53 30.93 -0.94 -0.50
C ARG A 53 29.50 -0.81 -1.06
N ARG A 54 28.72 0.16 -0.59
CA ARG A 54 27.34 0.41 -1.04
C ARG A 54 27.28 1.38 -2.22
N THR A 55 28.18 2.35 -2.28
CA THR A 55 28.25 3.37 -3.34
C THR A 55 29.11 2.91 -4.50
N HIS A 56 30.26 2.29 -4.21
CA HIS A 56 31.20 1.75 -5.18
C HIS A 56 31.50 0.27 -4.89
N PRO A 57 30.55 -0.64 -5.17
CA PRO A 57 30.67 -2.07 -4.80
C PRO A 57 31.84 -2.82 -5.47
N LEU A 58 32.36 -2.31 -6.59
CA LEU A 58 33.54 -2.89 -7.26
C LEU A 58 34.87 -2.53 -6.61
N THR A 59 34.95 -1.37 -5.95
CA THR A 59 36.23 -0.89 -5.42
C THR A 59 36.76 -1.79 -4.30
N PRO A 60 35.94 -2.25 -3.32
CA PRO A 60 36.43 -3.16 -2.30
C PRO A 60 36.92 -4.49 -2.84
N ILE A 61 36.14 -5.13 -3.72
CA ILE A 61 36.53 -6.44 -4.27
C ILE A 61 37.83 -6.34 -5.07
N LEU A 62 38.03 -5.25 -5.80
CA LEU A 62 39.24 -5.04 -6.59
C LEU A 62 40.46 -4.77 -5.70
N VAL A 63 40.36 -3.84 -4.75
CA VAL A 63 41.47 -3.53 -3.83
C VAL A 63 41.85 -4.76 -3.00
N ILE A 64 40.86 -5.47 -2.45
CA ILE A 64 41.08 -6.62 -1.58
C ILE A 64 41.66 -7.79 -2.37
N ALA A 65 41.11 -8.10 -3.55
CA ALA A 65 41.60 -9.20 -4.37
C ALA A 65 43.01 -8.92 -4.90
N THR A 66 43.30 -7.70 -5.37
CA THR A 66 44.65 -7.32 -5.83
C THR A 66 45.67 -7.39 -4.71
N PHE A 67 45.35 -6.89 -3.52
CA PHE A 67 46.29 -6.92 -2.41
C PHE A 67 46.49 -8.35 -1.87
N ALA A 68 45.43 -9.15 -1.78
CA ALA A 68 45.54 -10.57 -1.45
C ALA A 68 46.46 -11.28 -2.43
N ALA A 69 46.30 -11.06 -3.74
CA ALA A 69 47.17 -11.62 -4.77
C ALA A 69 48.64 -11.25 -4.58
N LEU A 70 48.90 -9.95 -4.40
CA LEU A 70 50.24 -9.42 -4.24
C LEU A 70 50.89 -9.93 -2.95
N GLY A 71 50.14 -9.94 -1.85
CA GLY A 71 50.58 -10.41 -0.55
C GLY A 71 50.98 -11.88 -0.57
N THR A 72 50.12 -12.75 -1.10
CA THR A 72 50.40 -14.18 -1.21
C THR A 72 51.56 -14.46 -2.16
N THR A 73 51.65 -13.75 -3.30
CA THR A 73 52.80 -13.88 -4.23
C THR A 73 54.12 -13.48 -3.58
N ILE A 74 54.13 -12.38 -2.80
CA ILE A 74 55.34 -11.96 -2.07
C ILE A 74 55.70 -13.00 -1.01
N GLN A 75 54.71 -13.52 -0.28
CA GLN A 75 54.89 -14.54 0.74
C GLN A 75 55.51 -15.82 0.15
N THR A 76 54.96 -16.35 -0.94
CA THR A 76 55.47 -17.59 -1.55
C THR A 76 56.89 -17.44 -2.11
N ILE A 77 57.26 -16.26 -2.61
CA ILE A 77 58.62 -16.00 -3.15
C ILE A 77 59.65 -15.78 -2.02
N ARG A 78 59.30 -15.02 -0.97
CA ARG A 78 60.25 -14.62 0.09
C ARG A 78 60.27 -15.56 1.29
N TRP A 79 59.15 -16.23 1.58
CA TRP A 79 58.94 -17.05 2.76
C TRP A 79 58.13 -18.33 2.40
N PRO A 80 58.68 -19.22 1.56
CA PRO A 80 57.96 -20.41 1.06
C PRO A 80 57.55 -21.40 2.16
N ASP A 81 58.26 -21.42 3.29
CA ASP A 81 57.97 -22.33 4.42
C ASP A 81 56.97 -21.75 5.44
N SER A 82 56.47 -20.54 5.21
CA SER A 82 55.47 -19.93 6.08
C SER A 82 54.07 -20.45 5.73
N GLY A 83 53.30 -20.87 6.74
CA GLY A 83 51.94 -21.37 6.55
C GLY A 83 50.98 -20.33 5.96
N ASP A 84 49.90 -20.80 5.34
CA ASP A 84 48.85 -19.94 4.79
C ASP A 84 48.17 -19.13 5.89
N GLY A 85 48.37 -17.81 5.89
CA GLY A 85 47.74 -16.86 6.79
C GLY A 85 46.87 -15.88 6.00
N GLY A 86 45.56 -15.79 6.30
CA GLY A 86 44.71 -14.82 5.60
C GLY A 86 43.20 -15.01 5.75
N GLY A 87 42.71 -15.60 6.83
CA GLY A 87 41.28 -15.83 7.04
C GLY A 87 40.47 -14.53 7.01
N VAL A 88 40.99 -13.44 7.58
CA VAL A 88 40.29 -12.14 7.56
C VAL A 88 40.20 -11.58 6.14
N TRP A 89 41.22 -11.77 5.31
CA TRP A 89 41.23 -11.33 3.91
C TRP A 89 40.24 -12.12 3.05
N LEU A 90 40.15 -13.43 3.25
CA LEU A 90 39.15 -14.27 2.60
C LEU A 90 37.73 -13.86 3.00
N VAL A 91 37.48 -13.61 4.28
CA VAL A 91 36.17 -13.14 4.78
C VAL A 91 35.85 -11.74 4.23
N ALA A 92 36.83 -10.84 4.13
CA ALA A 92 36.65 -9.52 3.53
C ALA A 92 36.32 -9.61 2.02
N LEU A 93 36.91 -10.58 1.32
CA LEU A 93 36.63 -10.85 -0.09
C LEU A 93 35.21 -11.41 -0.28
N LEU A 94 34.81 -12.39 0.54
CA LEU A 94 33.43 -12.92 0.58
C LEU A 94 32.41 -11.81 0.86
N PHE A 95 32.69 -10.95 1.83
CA PHE A 95 31.83 -9.83 2.19
C PHE A 95 31.74 -8.79 1.06
N SER A 96 32.84 -8.58 0.33
CA SER A 96 32.88 -7.71 -0.84
C SER A 96 32.08 -8.27 -2.01
N ALA A 97 32.19 -9.58 -2.29
CA ALA A 97 31.40 -10.27 -3.30
C ALA A 97 29.90 -10.24 -2.95
N TYR A 98 29.54 -10.45 -1.68
CA TYR A 98 28.17 -10.24 -1.20
C TYR A 98 27.68 -8.81 -1.45
N SER A 99 28.49 -7.80 -1.08
CA SER A 99 28.12 -6.40 -1.27
C SER A 99 27.95 -6.04 -2.75
N LEU A 100 28.78 -6.63 -3.63
CA LEU A 100 28.67 -6.53 -5.07
C LEU A 100 27.34 -7.10 -5.58
N GLY A 101 26.92 -8.26 -5.07
CA GLY A 101 25.62 -8.83 -5.36
C GLY A 101 24.46 -7.92 -4.95
N ALA A 102 24.57 -7.34 -3.75
CA ALA A 102 23.52 -6.53 -3.14
C ALA A 102 23.38 -5.13 -3.75
N HIS A 103 24.47 -4.53 -4.27
CA HIS A 103 24.47 -3.13 -4.74
C HIS A 103 24.94 -2.96 -6.19
N GLY A 104 25.69 -3.90 -6.75
CA GLY A 104 26.21 -3.87 -8.12
C GLY A 104 25.13 -4.00 -9.20
N ARG A 105 25.44 -3.53 -10.42
CA ARG A 105 24.48 -3.50 -11.56
C ARG A 105 25.16 -3.84 -12.89
N GLY A 106 24.46 -4.59 -13.74
CA GLY A 106 24.89 -4.87 -15.12
C GLY A 106 26.26 -5.56 -15.19
N ARG A 107 27.13 -5.06 -16.07
CA ARG A 107 28.48 -5.59 -16.34
C ARG A 107 29.39 -5.64 -15.11
N THR A 108 29.20 -4.72 -14.15
CA THR A 108 30.00 -4.69 -12.91
C THR A 108 29.83 -5.94 -12.05
N LEU A 109 28.65 -6.55 -12.07
CA LEU A 109 28.36 -7.75 -11.28
C LEU A 109 29.09 -8.97 -11.86
N VAL A 110 29.12 -9.12 -13.19
CA VAL A 110 29.81 -10.21 -13.87
C VAL A 110 31.32 -10.07 -13.71
N LEU A 111 31.86 -8.87 -13.97
CA LEU A 111 33.29 -8.60 -13.85
C LEU A 111 33.79 -8.81 -12.41
N GLY A 112 33.06 -8.32 -11.41
CA GLY A 112 33.48 -8.48 -10.03
C GLY A 112 33.28 -9.91 -9.48
N ALA A 113 32.25 -10.64 -9.93
CA ALA A 113 32.05 -12.03 -9.50
C ALA A 113 33.13 -12.99 -10.04
N LEU A 114 33.74 -12.67 -11.18
CA LEU A 114 34.85 -13.43 -11.77
C LEU A 114 36.22 -12.95 -11.29
N LEU A 115 36.29 -11.84 -10.56
CA LEU A 115 37.56 -11.28 -10.09
C LEU A 115 38.31 -12.23 -9.13
N PRO A 116 37.65 -12.92 -8.18
CA PRO A 116 38.32 -13.91 -7.34
C PRO A 116 38.92 -15.09 -8.12
N LEU A 117 38.32 -15.47 -9.26
CA LEU A 117 38.87 -16.49 -10.16
C LEU A 117 40.19 -16.01 -10.78
N LEU A 118 40.24 -14.77 -11.28
CA LEU A 118 41.47 -14.20 -11.88
C LEU A 118 42.58 -14.08 -10.85
N VAL A 119 42.23 -13.74 -9.61
CA VAL A 119 43.17 -13.69 -8.49
C VAL A 119 43.66 -15.08 -8.11
N GLY A 120 42.78 -16.07 -7.99
CA GLY A 120 43.18 -17.46 -7.78
C GLY A 120 44.13 -17.98 -8.85
N LEU A 121 43.80 -17.73 -10.12
CA LEU A 121 44.64 -18.13 -11.24
C LEU A 121 46.03 -17.47 -11.19
N ALA A 122 46.11 -16.22 -10.74
CA ALA A 122 47.38 -15.50 -10.61
C ALA A 122 48.24 -15.99 -9.43
N ILE A 123 47.60 -16.37 -8.31
CA ILE A 123 48.28 -16.82 -7.09
C ILE A 123 48.69 -18.29 -7.20
N ASP A 124 47.72 -19.15 -7.49
CA ASP A 124 47.85 -20.61 -7.38
C ASP A 124 48.17 -21.27 -8.72
N GLY A 125 47.96 -20.56 -9.84
CA GLY A 125 48.28 -21.06 -11.18
C GLY A 125 49.72 -21.56 -11.35
N PRO A 126 50.75 -20.90 -10.79
CA PRO A 126 52.14 -21.36 -10.87
C PRO A 126 52.49 -22.53 -9.95
N THR A 127 51.78 -22.70 -8.84
CA THR A 127 52.10 -23.68 -7.77
C THR A 127 51.23 -24.94 -7.84
N MET A 128 50.00 -24.82 -8.36
CA MET A 128 49.07 -25.93 -8.53
C MET A 128 49.17 -26.55 -9.93
N THR A 129 49.39 -27.86 -9.98
CA THR A 129 49.42 -28.64 -11.24
C THR A 129 48.35 -29.74 -11.23
N GLY A 130 47.84 -30.10 -12.41
CA GLY A 130 46.83 -31.16 -12.56
C GLY A 130 45.50 -30.83 -11.86
N TRP A 131 44.98 -31.78 -11.07
CA TRP A 131 43.66 -31.69 -10.44
C TRP A 131 43.57 -30.63 -9.33
N ALA A 132 44.67 -30.32 -8.63
CA ALA A 132 44.68 -29.29 -7.59
C ALA A 132 44.28 -27.90 -8.15
N LEU A 133 44.76 -27.57 -9.36
CA LEU A 133 44.43 -26.32 -10.04
C LEU A 133 42.95 -26.24 -10.39
N VAL A 134 42.38 -27.34 -10.89
CA VAL A 134 40.95 -27.43 -11.23
C VAL A 134 40.09 -27.26 -9.97
N ASN A 135 40.51 -27.87 -8.86
CA ASN A 135 39.80 -27.80 -7.58
C ASN A 135 39.81 -26.37 -7.01
N GLY A 136 40.99 -25.74 -6.93
CA GLY A 136 41.15 -24.37 -6.42
C GLY A 136 40.41 -23.33 -7.25
N LEU A 137 40.49 -23.40 -8.58
CA LEU A 137 39.77 -22.47 -9.47
C LEU A 137 38.25 -22.61 -9.34
N THR A 138 37.76 -23.84 -9.26
CA THR A 138 36.32 -24.10 -9.08
C THR A 138 35.83 -23.56 -7.73
N PHE A 139 36.61 -23.77 -6.66
CA PHE A 139 36.30 -23.27 -5.33
C PHE A 139 36.21 -21.74 -5.29
N LEU A 140 37.24 -21.04 -5.78
CA LEU A 140 37.28 -19.58 -5.77
C LEU A 140 36.15 -18.97 -6.63
N THR A 141 35.87 -19.57 -7.78
CA THR A 141 34.80 -19.10 -8.67
C THR A 141 33.42 -19.28 -8.06
N MET A 142 33.11 -20.48 -7.57
CA MET A 142 31.79 -20.79 -7.03
C MET A 142 31.56 -20.13 -5.67
N PHE A 143 32.50 -20.26 -4.73
CA PHE A 143 32.24 -19.95 -3.32
C PHE A 143 32.73 -18.57 -2.89
N VAL A 144 33.78 -18.05 -3.52
CA VAL A 144 34.30 -16.72 -3.19
C VAL A 144 33.69 -15.64 -4.08
N GLY A 145 33.45 -15.95 -5.35
CA GLY A 145 32.85 -15.04 -6.33
C GLY A 145 31.33 -15.15 -6.47
N LEU A 146 30.88 -16.22 -7.13
CA LEU A 146 29.51 -16.35 -7.63
C LEU A 146 28.47 -16.47 -6.52
N LEU A 147 28.67 -17.34 -5.53
CA LEU A 147 27.69 -17.62 -4.48
C LEU A 147 27.41 -16.40 -3.59
N PRO A 148 28.41 -15.70 -3.01
CA PRO A 148 28.15 -14.50 -2.21
C PRO A 148 27.46 -13.42 -3.05
N THR A 149 27.87 -13.25 -4.31
CA THR A 149 27.23 -12.33 -5.26
C THR A 149 25.77 -12.71 -5.51
N ALA A 150 25.47 -14.00 -5.65
CA ALA A 150 24.10 -14.49 -5.80
C ALA A 150 23.27 -14.24 -4.53
N VAL A 151 23.82 -14.50 -3.34
CA VAL A 151 23.16 -14.23 -2.06
C VAL A 151 22.85 -12.73 -1.91
N GLY A 152 23.81 -11.86 -2.20
CA GLY A 152 23.61 -10.41 -2.20
C GLY A 152 22.49 -10.00 -3.16
N ARG A 153 22.43 -10.62 -4.34
CA ARG A 153 21.38 -10.36 -5.33
C ARG A 153 20.00 -10.82 -4.84
N VAL A 154 19.90 -11.96 -4.17
CA VAL A 154 18.64 -12.43 -3.56
C VAL A 154 18.17 -11.46 -2.48
N VAL A 155 19.06 -10.99 -1.61
CA VAL A 155 18.73 -9.98 -0.59
C VAL A 155 18.23 -8.68 -1.22
N ARG A 156 18.87 -8.23 -2.30
CA ARG A 156 18.40 -7.06 -3.06
C ARG A 156 17.02 -7.30 -3.65
N VAL A 157 16.81 -8.42 -4.34
CA VAL A 157 15.49 -8.77 -4.90
C VAL A 157 14.42 -8.81 -3.82
N ARG A 158 14.74 -9.34 -2.63
CA ARG A 158 13.84 -9.34 -1.47
C ARG A 158 13.52 -7.91 -1.01
N ARG A 159 14.53 -7.06 -0.86
CA ARG A 159 14.35 -5.65 -0.46
C ARG A 159 13.50 -4.89 -1.47
N ASP A 160 13.79 -5.07 -2.76
CA ASP A 160 13.08 -4.41 -3.86
C ASP A 160 11.62 -4.93 -3.93
N ARG A 161 11.39 -6.23 -3.77
CA ARG A 161 10.04 -6.81 -3.68
C ARG A 161 9.26 -6.29 -2.49
N LEU A 162 9.88 -6.18 -1.31
CA LEU A 162 9.21 -5.61 -0.13
C LEU A 162 8.80 -4.16 -0.39
N ALA A 163 9.68 -3.35 -0.99
CA ALA A 163 9.36 -1.97 -1.34
C ALA A 163 8.22 -1.88 -2.36
N VAL A 164 8.19 -2.77 -3.36
CA VAL A 164 7.11 -2.86 -4.35
C VAL A 164 5.80 -3.31 -3.69
N LEU A 165 5.84 -4.33 -2.81
CA LEU A 165 4.67 -4.80 -2.07
C LEU A 165 4.12 -3.71 -1.16
N ASP A 166 4.96 -2.92 -0.51
CA ASP A 166 4.53 -1.77 0.30
C ASP A 166 3.93 -0.65 -0.55
N ALA A 167 4.46 -0.41 -1.75
CA ALA A 167 3.88 0.53 -2.70
C ALA A 167 2.52 0.04 -3.22
N GLN A 168 2.43 -1.23 -3.64
CA GLN A 168 1.19 -1.87 -4.08
C GLN A 168 0.14 -1.89 -2.96
N ARG A 169 0.53 -2.19 -1.72
CA ARG A 169 -0.38 -2.14 -0.56
C ARG A 169 -0.94 -0.73 -0.37
N ARG A 170 -0.10 0.31 -0.45
CA ARG A 170 -0.56 1.71 -0.35
C ARG A 170 -1.50 2.09 -1.49
N GLN A 171 -1.21 1.65 -2.71
CA GLN A 171 -2.07 1.90 -3.87
C GLN A 171 -3.42 1.16 -3.74
N LEU A 172 -3.41 -0.12 -3.37
CA LEU A 172 -4.62 -0.91 -3.12
C LEU A 172 -5.51 -0.29 -2.02
N VAL A 173 -4.92 0.30 -0.99
CA VAL A 173 -5.71 1.00 0.05
C VAL A 173 -6.41 2.23 -0.53
N ARG A 174 -5.74 3.01 -1.40
CA ARG A 174 -6.34 4.17 -2.07
C ARG A 174 -7.43 3.75 -3.06
N ASP A 175 -7.17 2.75 -3.89
CA ASP A 175 -8.13 2.26 -4.89
C ASP A 175 -9.39 1.72 -4.21
N ARG A 176 -9.23 1.02 -3.06
CA ARG A 176 -10.36 0.56 -2.25
C ARG A 176 -11.18 1.69 -1.66
N GLN A 177 -10.51 2.73 -1.18
CA GLN A 177 -11.20 3.88 -0.63
C GLN A 177 -12.02 4.56 -1.73
N ALA A 178 -11.43 4.80 -2.90
CA ALA A 178 -12.12 5.38 -4.05
C ALA A 178 -13.32 4.52 -4.51
N GLN A 179 -13.17 3.19 -4.54
CA GLN A 179 -14.27 2.29 -4.91
C GLN A 179 -15.40 2.24 -3.86
N ARG A 180 -15.07 2.34 -2.57
CA ARG A 180 -16.09 2.47 -1.51
C ARG A 180 -16.85 3.78 -1.64
N GLU A 181 -16.12 4.88 -1.84
CA GLU A 181 -16.71 6.20 -2.06
C GLU A 181 -17.61 6.23 -3.31
N ALA A 182 -17.17 5.60 -4.41
CA ALA A 182 -17.98 5.46 -5.62
C ALA A 182 -19.25 4.61 -5.40
N ALA A 183 -19.16 3.51 -4.66
CA ALA A 183 -20.32 2.67 -4.33
C ALA A 183 -21.34 3.42 -3.45
N VAL A 184 -20.86 4.19 -2.47
CA VAL A 184 -21.68 5.07 -1.62
C VAL A 184 -22.38 6.13 -2.47
N LEU A 185 -21.65 6.79 -3.37
CA LEU A 185 -22.20 7.80 -4.27
C LEU A 185 -23.25 7.21 -5.22
N GLU A 186 -22.97 6.04 -5.81
CA GLU A 186 -23.89 5.34 -6.71
C GLU A 186 -25.19 4.98 -5.98
N GLU A 187 -25.10 4.47 -4.75
CA GLU A 187 -26.27 4.11 -3.95
C GLU A 187 -27.09 5.34 -3.54
N ARG A 188 -26.43 6.47 -3.23
CA ARG A 188 -27.10 7.75 -2.96
C ARG A 188 -27.88 8.22 -4.18
N LEU A 189 -27.27 8.19 -5.37
CA LEU A 189 -27.95 8.56 -6.62
C LEU A 189 -29.13 7.64 -6.95
N ARG A 190 -28.99 6.32 -6.76
CA ARG A 190 -30.08 5.36 -6.95
C ARG A 190 -31.25 5.64 -6.01
N THR A 191 -30.96 5.87 -4.73
CA THR A 191 -31.97 6.15 -3.70
C THR A 191 -32.72 7.44 -4.02
N THR A 192 -32.00 8.52 -4.38
CA THR A 192 -32.60 9.78 -4.80
C THR A 192 -33.49 9.60 -6.03
N ARG A 193 -33.01 8.93 -7.09
CA ARG A 193 -33.81 8.68 -8.31
C ARG A 193 -35.10 7.90 -8.04
N ARG A 194 -35.11 7.04 -7.02
CA ARG A 194 -36.28 6.23 -6.66
C ARG A 194 -37.31 7.02 -5.85
N LEU A 195 -36.87 7.83 -4.90
CA LEU A 195 -37.75 8.54 -3.97
C LEU A 195 -38.21 9.90 -4.48
N GLN A 196 -37.35 10.61 -5.21
CA GLN A 196 -37.60 11.98 -5.65
C GLN A 196 -38.90 12.13 -6.47
N PRO A 197 -39.24 11.27 -7.45
CA PRO A 197 -40.48 11.43 -8.22
C PRO A 197 -41.74 11.31 -7.34
N VAL A 198 -41.77 10.31 -6.45
CA VAL A 198 -42.90 10.05 -5.55
C VAL A 198 -43.17 11.26 -4.64
N LEU A 199 -42.11 11.87 -4.14
CA LEU A 199 -42.18 13.02 -3.25
C LEU A 199 -42.56 14.30 -3.99
N LEU A 200 -41.97 14.54 -5.17
CA LEU A 200 -42.27 15.72 -5.99
C LEU A 200 -43.72 15.73 -6.45
N ASP A 201 -44.22 14.61 -6.97
CA ASP A 201 -45.60 14.50 -7.44
C ASP A 201 -46.59 14.67 -6.27
N GLY A 202 -46.27 14.08 -5.12
CA GLY A 202 -47.09 14.19 -3.92
C GLY A 202 -47.15 15.61 -3.34
N LEU A 203 -46.01 16.30 -3.25
CA LEU A 203 -45.93 17.66 -2.72
C LEU A 203 -46.56 18.68 -3.69
N ARG A 204 -46.44 18.49 -5.01
CA ARG A 204 -47.13 19.34 -6.00
C ARG A 204 -48.64 19.23 -5.84
N ALA A 205 -49.17 18.01 -5.76
CA ALA A 205 -50.60 17.79 -5.56
C ALA A 205 -51.11 18.42 -4.25
N LEU A 206 -50.30 18.39 -3.18
CA LEU A 206 -50.64 19.04 -1.91
C LEU A 206 -50.66 20.57 -2.00
N ALA A 207 -49.67 21.17 -2.67
CA ALA A 207 -49.59 22.61 -2.86
C ALA A 207 -50.76 23.12 -3.74
N GLU A 208 -51.00 22.47 -4.87
CA GLU A 208 -52.08 22.82 -5.80
C GLU A 208 -53.46 22.69 -5.14
N GLY A 209 -53.71 21.60 -4.41
CA GLY A 209 -54.97 21.41 -3.69
C GLY A 209 -55.21 22.45 -2.60
N ALA A 210 -54.16 22.86 -1.88
CA ALA A 210 -54.26 23.87 -0.84
C ALA A 210 -54.50 25.29 -1.41
N ASP A 211 -53.94 25.61 -2.59
CA ASP A 211 -54.06 26.92 -3.24
C ASP A 211 -55.41 27.12 -3.95
N HIS A 212 -55.94 26.07 -4.58
CA HIS A 212 -57.18 26.15 -5.36
C HIS A 212 -58.46 25.98 -4.50
N GLY A 213 -58.32 26.00 -3.18
CA GLY A 213 -59.45 25.94 -2.25
C GLY A 213 -60.12 24.55 -2.18
N ALA A 214 -59.35 23.47 -2.40
CA ALA A 214 -59.88 22.12 -2.23
C ALA A 214 -60.38 21.87 -0.80
N ASP A 215 -61.29 20.90 -0.64
CA ASP A 215 -61.78 20.50 0.67
C ASP A 215 -60.59 20.12 1.58
N PRO A 216 -60.46 20.67 2.80
CA PRO A 216 -59.42 20.27 3.75
C PRO A 216 -59.35 18.76 4.00
N GLY A 217 -60.49 18.04 3.85
CA GLY A 217 -60.54 16.59 3.90
C GLY A 217 -59.86 15.86 2.74
N GLU A 218 -59.77 16.47 1.55
CA GLU A 218 -59.00 15.96 0.42
C GLU A 218 -57.50 16.17 0.62
N VAL A 219 -57.10 17.35 1.09
CA VAL A 219 -55.69 17.67 1.38
C VAL A 219 -55.15 16.78 2.51
N GLU A 220 -55.95 16.51 3.55
CA GLU A 220 -55.58 15.57 4.61
C GLU A 220 -55.41 14.13 4.09
N ARG A 221 -56.29 13.66 3.19
CA ARG A 221 -56.18 12.34 2.56
C ARG A 221 -54.95 12.25 1.66
N ALA A 222 -54.67 13.28 0.87
CA ALA A 222 -53.49 13.36 0.03
C ALA A 222 -52.20 13.32 0.86
N ALA A 223 -52.15 14.05 1.97
CA ALA A 223 -50.99 14.08 2.87
C ALA A 223 -50.73 12.71 3.51
N ARG A 224 -51.78 12.04 4.01
CA ARG A 224 -51.66 10.67 4.56
C ARG A 224 -51.28 9.64 3.49
N GLY A 225 -51.82 9.76 2.29
CA GLY A 225 -51.48 8.87 1.17
C GLY A 225 -50.03 9.02 0.73
N LEU A 226 -49.50 10.25 0.70
CA LEU A 226 -48.09 10.50 0.44
C LEU A 226 -47.19 9.93 1.56
N LEU A 227 -47.59 10.12 2.82
CA LEU A 227 -46.87 9.55 3.98
C LEU A 227 -46.79 8.03 3.90
N GLY A 228 -47.89 7.35 3.53
CA GLY A 228 -47.93 5.90 3.34
C GLY A 228 -46.98 5.43 2.24
N ARG A 229 -47.04 6.03 1.06
CA ARG A 229 -46.15 5.69 -0.08
C ARG A 229 -44.68 5.92 0.24
N ALA A 230 -44.35 7.05 0.89
CA ALA A 230 -42.99 7.35 1.31
C ALA A 230 -42.48 6.32 2.33
N ARG A 231 -43.31 5.92 3.29
CA ARG A 231 -42.96 4.90 4.29
C ARG A 231 -42.70 3.54 3.65
N ASP A 232 -43.52 3.13 2.70
CA ASP A 232 -43.38 1.83 2.05
C ASP A 232 -42.09 1.75 1.20
N GLU A 233 -41.71 2.84 0.54
CA GLU A 233 -40.41 2.92 -0.15
C GLU A 233 -39.21 2.92 0.82
N VAL A 234 -39.30 3.62 1.95
CA VAL A 234 -38.26 3.60 3.00
C VAL A 234 -38.10 2.20 3.62
N LEU A 235 -39.20 1.47 3.82
CA LEU A 235 -39.17 0.09 4.29
C LEU A 235 -38.54 -0.85 3.26
N ALA A 236 -38.82 -0.66 1.97
CA ALA A 236 -38.19 -1.43 0.90
C ALA A 236 -36.67 -1.22 0.85
N LEU A 237 -36.18 -0.03 1.22
CA LEU A 237 -34.75 0.28 1.28
C LEU A 237 -34.03 -0.33 2.49
N THR A 238 -34.75 -0.67 3.56
CA THR A 238 -34.17 -1.20 4.81
C THR A 238 -34.14 -2.73 4.89
N ALA A 239 -34.58 -3.43 3.83
CA ALA A 239 -34.51 -4.88 3.76
C ALA A 239 -33.06 -5.39 3.97
N PRO A 240 -32.84 -6.41 4.82
CA PRO A 240 -31.51 -6.91 5.13
C PRO A 240 -30.86 -7.47 3.86
N VAL A 241 -29.69 -6.93 3.53
CA VAL A 241 -28.82 -7.48 2.48
C VAL A 241 -27.95 -8.55 3.13
N GLU A 242 -28.14 -9.81 2.75
CA GLU A 242 -27.19 -10.87 3.08
C GLU A 242 -25.88 -10.58 2.35
N VAL A 243 -24.92 -10.01 3.08
CA VAL A 243 -23.55 -9.92 2.59
C VAL A 243 -22.87 -11.25 2.92
N PRO A 244 -22.44 -12.04 1.92
CA PRO A 244 -21.75 -13.29 2.17
C PRO A 244 -20.56 -13.05 3.11
N GLU A 245 -20.52 -13.77 4.23
CA GLU A 245 -19.33 -13.75 5.07
C GLU A 245 -18.17 -14.37 4.28
N PRO A 246 -17.00 -13.70 4.23
CA PRO A 246 -15.84 -14.27 3.57
C PRO A 246 -15.45 -15.56 4.29
N ALA A 247 -15.30 -16.64 3.53
CA ALA A 247 -14.89 -17.94 4.05
C ALA A 247 -13.70 -17.81 5.01
N LEU A 248 -13.83 -18.44 6.20
CA LEU A 248 -12.75 -18.53 7.18
C LEU A 248 -11.52 -19.19 6.53
N PRO A 249 -10.30 -18.79 6.95
CA PRO A 249 -9.08 -19.25 6.32
C PRO A 249 -8.98 -20.78 6.35
N SER A 250 -8.68 -21.38 5.20
CA SER A 250 -8.21 -22.76 5.16
C SER A 250 -6.83 -22.87 5.82
N PRO A 251 -6.52 -23.99 6.49
CA PRO A 251 -5.25 -24.16 7.20
C PRO A 251 -4.07 -24.09 6.22
N THR A 252 -3.00 -23.41 6.64
CA THR A 252 -1.62 -23.42 6.11
C THR A 252 -1.42 -24.08 4.74
N VAL A 253 -1.32 -23.26 3.68
CA VAL A 253 -0.91 -23.71 2.34
C VAL A 253 0.52 -24.27 2.41
N ASP A 254 0.70 -25.53 2.01
CA ASP A 254 2.03 -26.14 1.85
C ASP A 254 2.76 -25.57 0.63
N HIS A 255 3.42 -24.43 0.83
CA HIS A 255 4.20 -23.73 -0.20
C HIS A 255 5.44 -24.51 -0.65
N LEU A 256 5.86 -25.55 0.07
CA LEU A 256 7.02 -26.36 -0.29
C LEU A 256 6.66 -27.46 -1.28
N GLY A 257 5.41 -27.94 -1.32
CA GLY A 257 4.97 -29.00 -2.24
C GLY A 257 5.30 -28.72 -3.72
N PRO A 258 4.82 -27.60 -4.30
CA PRO A 258 5.09 -27.28 -5.71
C PRO A 258 6.58 -27.08 -6.02
N LEU A 259 7.34 -26.54 -5.06
CA LEU A 259 8.79 -26.38 -5.19
C LEU A 259 9.50 -27.73 -5.21
N ARG A 260 9.08 -28.67 -4.36
CA ARG A 260 9.63 -30.04 -4.32
C ARG A 260 9.36 -30.78 -5.63
N ASP A 261 8.14 -30.69 -6.15
CA ASP A 261 7.76 -31.34 -7.40
C ASP A 261 8.56 -30.80 -8.59
N GLY A 262 8.74 -29.47 -8.66
CA GLY A 262 9.55 -28.83 -9.70
C GLY A 262 11.06 -29.06 -9.56
N ALA A 263 11.57 -29.22 -8.34
CA ALA A 263 12.99 -29.44 -8.08
C ALA A 263 13.44 -30.89 -8.31
N GLN A 264 12.54 -31.86 -8.21
CA GLN A 264 12.87 -33.28 -8.28
C GLN A 264 13.70 -33.72 -9.52
N PRO A 265 13.38 -33.32 -10.77
CA PRO A 265 14.21 -33.71 -11.93
C PRO A 265 15.62 -33.12 -11.86
N TRP A 266 15.77 -31.89 -11.35
CA TRP A 266 17.07 -31.22 -11.22
C TRP A 266 17.93 -31.83 -10.11
N VAL A 267 17.30 -32.24 -9.01
CA VAL A 267 17.97 -32.96 -7.92
C VAL A 267 18.52 -34.30 -8.40
N VAL A 268 17.75 -35.05 -9.17
CA VAL A 268 18.20 -36.33 -9.75
C VAL A 268 19.37 -36.12 -10.72
N LEU A 269 19.30 -35.08 -11.55
CA LEU A 269 20.38 -34.72 -12.46
C LEU A 269 21.66 -34.31 -11.69
N ALA A 270 21.54 -33.46 -10.67
CA ALA A 270 22.67 -33.06 -9.83
C ALA A 270 23.30 -34.27 -9.13
N ALA A 271 22.49 -35.20 -8.61
CA ALA A 271 22.97 -36.44 -7.99
C ALA A 271 23.75 -37.31 -8.98
N GLY A 272 23.27 -37.43 -10.23
CA GLY A 272 23.96 -38.15 -11.29
C GLY A 272 25.30 -37.52 -11.65
N VAL A 273 25.35 -36.18 -11.75
CA VAL A 273 26.60 -35.44 -12.05
C VAL A 273 27.62 -35.61 -10.93
N ILE A 274 27.21 -35.45 -9.66
CA ILE A 274 28.12 -35.61 -8.51
C ILE A 274 28.62 -37.07 -8.44
N GLY A 275 27.73 -38.05 -8.60
CA GLY A 275 28.11 -39.46 -8.59
C GLY A 275 29.08 -39.85 -9.71
N ALA A 276 28.89 -39.30 -10.92
CA ALA A 276 29.81 -39.49 -12.04
C ALA A 276 31.17 -38.80 -11.81
N GLY A 277 31.17 -37.60 -11.23
CA GLY A 277 32.40 -36.91 -10.83
C GLY A 277 33.19 -37.72 -9.80
N LEU A 278 32.49 -38.28 -8.80
CA LEU A 278 33.09 -39.07 -7.73
C LEU A 278 33.71 -40.36 -8.28
N ALA A 279 33.05 -41.03 -9.23
CA ALA A 279 33.61 -42.18 -9.95
C ALA A 279 34.86 -41.80 -10.77
N LEU A 280 34.85 -40.64 -11.44
CA LEU A 280 35.97 -40.18 -12.26
C LEU A 280 37.19 -39.77 -11.43
N GLU A 281 37.00 -39.01 -10.35
CA GLU A 281 38.07 -38.64 -9.42
C GLU A 281 38.69 -39.86 -8.74
N SER A 282 37.87 -40.87 -8.42
CA SER A 282 38.34 -42.12 -7.82
C SER A 282 39.27 -42.91 -8.72
N VAL A 283 39.02 -42.91 -10.02
CA VAL A 283 39.87 -43.63 -10.99
C VAL A 283 41.10 -42.81 -11.38
N GLY A 284 41.00 -41.48 -11.39
CA GLY A 284 42.02 -40.59 -11.96
C GLY A 284 42.93 -39.88 -10.98
N ALA A 285 42.57 -39.74 -9.70
CA ALA A 285 43.25 -38.83 -8.77
C ALA A 285 43.45 -39.38 -7.34
N LEU A 286 42.69 -40.40 -6.93
CA LEU A 286 42.68 -40.88 -5.55
C LEU A 286 43.58 -42.10 -5.32
N VAL A 287 44.22 -42.16 -4.14
CA VAL A 287 44.85 -43.38 -3.66
C VAL A 287 43.76 -44.36 -3.25
N LEU A 288 43.51 -45.33 -4.13
CA LEU A 288 42.48 -46.34 -3.94
C LEU A 288 42.91 -47.39 -2.91
N SER A 289 42.04 -47.64 -1.94
CA SER A 289 42.18 -48.77 -0.98
C SER A 289 41.55 -50.07 -1.50
N THR A 290 40.84 -49.98 -2.63
CA THR A 290 40.03 -51.05 -3.23
C THR A 290 40.26 -51.13 -4.75
N PRO A 291 39.89 -52.26 -5.41
CA PRO A 291 39.90 -52.34 -6.86
C PRO A 291 39.11 -51.22 -7.53
N SER A 292 39.59 -50.72 -8.67
CA SER A 292 39.03 -49.55 -9.38
C SER A 292 37.55 -49.70 -9.75
N TRP A 293 37.10 -50.91 -10.10
CA TRP A 293 35.69 -51.16 -10.41
C TRP A 293 34.76 -50.98 -9.20
N VAL A 294 35.25 -51.25 -7.98
CA VAL A 294 34.49 -51.02 -6.73
C VAL A 294 34.27 -49.53 -6.54
N ALA A 295 35.29 -48.71 -6.78
CA ALA A 295 35.19 -47.26 -6.65
C ALA A 295 34.23 -46.64 -7.69
N VAL A 296 34.27 -47.13 -8.94
CA VAL A 296 33.35 -46.70 -10.01
C VAL A 296 31.89 -46.99 -9.67
N VAL A 297 31.60 -48.11 -9.01
CA VAL A 297 30.23 -48.48 -8.59
C VAL A 297 29.82 -47.77 -7.29
N ALA A 298 30.75 -47.62 -6.34
CA ALA A 298 30.47 -47.02 -5.04
C ALA A 298 30.16 -45.51 -5.12
N GLY A 299 30.76 -44.77 -6.06
CA GLY A 299 30.51 -43.33 -6.23
C GLY A 299 29.04 -42.96 -6.50
N PRO A 300 28.39 -43.56 -7.52
CA PRO A 300 26.96 -43.38 -7.78
C PRO A 300 26.06 -43.86 -6.64
N LEU A 301 26.45 -44.94 -5.93
CA LEU A 301 25.70 -45.47 -4.79
C LEU A 301 25.63 -44.48 -3.61
N VAL A 302 26.69 -43.69 -3.37
CA VAL A 302 26.69 -42.63 -2.34
C VAL A 302 25.69 -41.52 -2.67
N CYS A 303 25.45 -41.25 -3.96
CA CYS A 303 24.57 -40.17 -4.41
C CYS A 303 23.10 -40.59 -4.58
N LEU A 304 22.79 -41.89 -4.60
CA LEU A 304 21.43 -42.44 -4.73
C LEU A 304 20.41 -41.85 -3.73
N PRO A 305 20.74 -41.66 -2.44
CA PRO A 305 19.81 -41.06 -1.48
C PRO A 305 19.42 -39.61 -1.81
N LEU A 306 20.19 -38.88 -2.63
CA LEU A 306 19.83 -37.53 -3.09
C LEU A 306 18.54 -37.52 -3.92
N ALA A 307 18.14 -38.64 -4.54
CA ALA A 307 16.84 -38.74 -5.21
C ALA A 307 15.65 -38.53 -4.26
N LEU A 308 15.85 -38.73 -2.95
CA LEU A 308 14.85 -38.51 -1.91
C LEU A 308 14.81 -37.07 -1.39
N LEU A 309 15.75 -36.20 -1.80
CA LEU A 309 15.97 -34.88 -1.23
C LEU A 309 14.75 -33.95 -1.36
N ALA A 310 13.98 -34.08 -2.45
CA ALA A 310 12.73 -33.35 -2.65
C ALA A 310 11.62 -33.79 -1.68
N ARG A 311 11.57 -35.06 -1.27
CA ARG A 311 10.48 -35.62 -0.45
C ARG A 311 10.83 -35.72 1.04
N ARG A 312 12.07 -36.09 1.34
CA ARG A 312 12.59 -36.37 2.67
C ARG A 312 14.02 -35.79 2.80
N PRO A 313 14.17 -34.45 2.80
CA PRO A 313 15.49 -33.79 2.72
C PRO A 313 16.45 -34.22 3.83
N LEU A 314 15.96 -34.40 5.06
CA LEU A 314 16.79 -34.84 6.18
C LEU A 314 17.25 -36.30 6.06
N ALA A 315 16.36 -37.21 5.64
CA ALA A 315 16.71 -38.61 5.47
C ALA A 315 17.71 -38.79 4.31
N ALA A 316 17.49 -38.06 3.21
CA ALA A 316 18.43 -38.00 2.08
C ALA A 316 19.82 -37.54 2.54
N ALA A 317 19.90 -36.40 3.25
CA ALA A 317 21.17 -35.89 3.76
C ALA A 317 21.86 -36.85 4.72
N ALA A 318 21.14 -37.44 5.68
CA ALA A 318 21.72 -38.38 6.63
C ALA A 318 22.27 -39.64 5.93
N LEU A 319 21.51 -40.22 5.01
CA LEU A 319 21.93 -41.40 4.25
C LEU A 319 23.11 -41.11 3.33
N THR A 320 23.11 -39.96 2.65
CA THR A 320 24.23 -39.55 1.80
C THR A 320 25.49 -39.34 2.63
N TRP A 321 25.40 -38.73 3.83
CA TRP A 321 26.57 -38.58 4.71
C TRP A 321 27.10 -39.90 5.26
N VAL A 322 26.22 -40.83 5.66
CA VAL A 322 26.63 -42.18 6.05
C VAL A 322 27.36 -42.88 4.89
N GLY A 323 26.82 -42.77 3.67
CA GLY A 323 27.46 -43.29 2.46
C GLY A 323 28.82 -42.64 2.18
N ALA A 324 28.92 -41.31 2.31
CA ALA A 324 30.15 -40.57 2.08
C ALA A 324 31.24 -40.92 3.10
N VAL A 325 30.88 -41.09 4.38
CA VAL A 325 31.80 -41.55 5.43
C VAL A 325 32.29 -42.97 5.11
N ALA A 326 31.38 -43.89 4.76
CA ALA A 326 31.75 -45.25 4.40
C ALA A 326 32.67 -45.28 3.16
N PHE A 327 32.36 -44.49 2.14
CA PHE A 327 33.19 -44.36 0.94
C PHE A 327 34.59 -43.83 1.28
N SER A 328 34.67 -42.76 2.07
CA SER A 328 35.93 -42.13 2.48
C SER A 328 36.84 -43.09 3.25
N ARG A 329 36.26 -43.96 4.10
CA ARG A 329 37.02 -44.91 4.93
C ARG A 329 37.36 -46.22 4.22
N LEU A 330 36.52 -46.68 3.31
CA LEU A 330 36.64 -48.02 2.73
C LEU A 330 37.16 -48.02 1.30
N VAL A 331 36.96 -46.93 0.54
CA VAL A 331 37.26 -46.87 -0.90
C VAL A 331 38.42 -45.93 -1.15
N ALA A 332 38.21 -44.64 -0.86
CA ALA A 332 39.21 -43.60 -1.09
C ALA A 332 38.88 -42.34 -0.28
N PRO A 333 39.88 -41.68 0.33
CA PRO A 333 39.65 -40.47 1.13
C PRO A 333 39.03 -39.37 0.27
N LEU A 334 37.96 -38.75 0.78
CA LEU A 334 37.29 -37.64 0.08
C LEU A 334 37.94 -36.27 0.35
N ASP A 335 38.95 -36.22 1.22
CA ASP A 335 39.65 -34.99 1.58
C ASP A 335 40.29 -34.32 0.34
N GLY A 336 40.12 -33.00 0.22
CA GLY A 336 40.62 -32.21 -0.92
C GLY A 336 39.98 -32.48 -2.29
N THR A 337 38.95 -33.33 -2.39
CA THR A 337 38.26 -33.67 -3.67
C THR A 337 37.17 -32.66 -4.05
N LEU A 338 36.94 -32.44 -5.36
CA LEU A 338 35.83 -31.59 -5.80
C LEU A 338 34.48 -32.24 -5.54
N SER A 339 34.39 -33.57 -5.71
CA SER A 339 33.12 -34.27 -5.52
C SER A 339 32.69 -34.29 -4.05
N GLY A 340 33.63 -34.48 -3.11
CA GLY A 340 33.37 -34.35 -1.68
C GLY A 340 32.92 -32.94 -1.30
N THR A 341 33.62 -31.92 -1.80
CA THR A 341 33.27 -30.51 -1.61
C THR A 341 31.89 -30.19 -2.21
N ALA A 342 31.61 -30.63 -3.44
CA ALA A 342 30.32 -30.43 -4.10
C ALA A 342 29.16 -31.12 -3.36
N LEU A 343 29.38 -32.34 -2.85
CA LEU A 343 28.40 -33.10 -2.08
C LEU A 343 27.96 -32.34 -0.83
N THR A 344 28.93 -31.83 -0.06
CA THR A 344 28.71 -31.04 1.15
C THR A 344 27.85 -29.81 0.88
N LEU A 345 28.14 -29.11 -0.21
CA LEU A 345 27.57 -27.78 -0.50
C LEU A 345 26.17 -27.91 -1.10
N VAL A 346 25.97 -28.89 -1.99
CA VAL A 346 24.67 -29.22 -2.56
C VAL A 346 23.72 -29.70 -1.47
N LEU A 347 24.17 -30.55 -0.55
CA LEU A 347 23.37 -30.99 0.59
C LEU A 347 23.00 -29.83 1.51
N ALA A 348 23.97 -28.99 1.91
CA ALA A 348 23.73 -27.85 2.79
C ALA A 348 22.70 -26.88 2.18
N PHE A 349 22.84 -26.57 0.88
CA PHE A 349 21.88 -25.73 0.16
C PHE A 349 20.51 -26.38 0.03
N ALA A 350 20.43 -27.62 -0.46
CA ALA A 350 19.17 -28.25 -0.80
C ALA A 350 18.32 -28.59 0.43
N VAL A 351 18.95 -29.00 1.54
CA VAL A 351 18.23 -29.22 2.81
C VAL A 351 17.65 -27.91 3.32
N ALA A 352 18.40 -26.80 3.23
CA ALA A 352 17.89 -25.49 3.60
C ALA A 352 16.77 -24.98 2.68
N ALA A 353 16.86 -25.28 1.38
CA ALA A 353 15.87 -24.87 0.38
C ALA A 353 14.55 -25.64 0.50
N LEU A 354 14.60 -26.94 0.81
CA LEU A 354 13.45 -27.85 0.66
C LEU A 354 12.84 -28.33 2.00
N ALA A 355 13.56 -28.17 3.11
CA ALA A 355 13.09 -28.56 4.44
C ALA A 355 12.36 -27.41 5.18
N ALA A 356 11.54 -27.76 6.17
CA ALA A 356 11.01 -26.78 7.10
C ALA A 356 12.13 -26.14 7.94
N ARG A 357 11.95 -24.91 8.41
CA ARG A 357 13.00 -24.13 9.10
C ARG A 357 13.69 -24.86 10.27
N ARG A 358 12.93 -25.59 11.08
CA ARG A 358 13.48 -26.41 12.19
C ARG A 358 14.33 -27.57 11.67
N ALA A 359 13.87 -28.23 10.60
CA ALA A 359 14.59 -29.31 9.94
C ALA A 359 15.83 -28.80 9.20
N ALA A 360 15.79 -27.60 8.63
CA ALA A 360 16.96 -26.99 7.99
C ALA A 360 18.12 -26.79 8.99
N LEU A 361 17.84 -26.39 10.24
CA LEU A 361 18.87 -26.28 11.28
C LEU A 361 19.50 -27.63 11.63
N VAL A 362 18.69 -28.69 11.72
CA VAL A 362 19.21 -30.07 11.91
C VAL A 362 20.06 -30.48 10.71
N GLY A 363 19.63 -30.11 9.50
CA GLY A 363 20.39 -30.30 8.27
C GLY A 363 21.76 -29.64 8.27
N LEU A 364 21.87 -28.42 8.82
CA LEU A 364 23.14 -27.71 8.96
C LEU A 364 24.12 -28.49 9.85
N VAL A 365 23.64 -28.95 11.02
CA VAL A 365 24.45 -29.75 11.96
C VAL A 365 24.87 -31.08 11.32
N LEU A 366 23.97 -31.74 10.59
CA LEU A 366 24.28 -32.96 9.85
C LEU A 366 25.34 -32.73 8.77
N CYS A 367 25.25 -31.63 8.01
CA CYS A 367 26.25 -31.30 6.99
C CYS A 367 27.61 -30.96 7.59
N TRP A 368 27.62 -30.25 8.73
CA TRP A 368 28.85 -29.95 9.44
C TRP A 368 29.51 -31.21 10.03
N GLY A 369 28.73 -32.04 10.74
CA GLY A 369 29.24 -33.30 11.29
C GLY A 369 29.67 -34.29 10.21
N GLY A 370 28.93 -34.34 9.11
CA GLY A 370 29.29 -35.14 7.94
C GLY A 370 30.61 -34.71 7.30
N GLN A 371 30.83 -33.40 7.15
CA GLN A 371 32.09 -32.84 6.64
C GLN A 371 33.27 -33.28 7.52
N LEU A 372 33.14 -33.09 8.84
CA LEU A 372 34.19 -33.44 9.82
C LEU A 372 34.57 -34.92 9.79
N VAL A 373 33.59 -35.82 9.66
CA VAL A 373 33.82 -37.27 9.77
C VAL A 373 34.14 -37.92 8.42
N GLY A 374 33.50 -37.44 7.36
CA GLY A 374 33.48 -38.07 6.04
C GLY A 374 34.44 -37.48 5.04
N VAL A 375 34.52 -36.15 4.92
CA VAL A 375 35.45 -35.51 3.99
C VAL A 375 36.79 -35.23 4.66
N GLY A 376 36.78 -34.88 5.94
CA GLY A 376 37.97 -34.35 6.62
C GLY A 376 38.02 -32.83 6.50
N THR A 377 38.81 -32.19 7.35
CA THR A 377 38.92 -30.72 7.39
C THR A 377 40.37 -30.30 7.46
N GLY A 378 40.85 -29.57 6.46
CA GLY A 378 42.14 -28.88 6.52
C GLY A 378 42.04 -27.54 7.23
N ASP A 379 40.92 -26.84 7.04
CA ASP A 379 40.54 -25.60 7.72
C ASP A 379 39.07 -25.69 8.20
N PRO A 380 38.82 -26.13 9.44
CA PRO A 380 37.46 -26.32 9.93
C PRO A 380 36.68 -25.00 10.01
N LEU A 381 37.34 -23.86 10.23
CA LEU A 381 36.62 -22.59 10.30
C LEU A 381 36.19 -22.11 8.90
N GLY A 382 37.08 -22.18 7.91
CA GLY A 382 36.76 -21.85 6.53
C GLY A 382 35.64 -22.72 5.96
N GLU A 383 35.73 -24.03 6.14
CA GLU A 383 34.71 -24.97 5.66
C GLU A 383 33.35 -24.77 6.34
N ALA A 384 33.33 -24.51 7.66
CA ALA A 384 32.09 -24.19 8.38
C ALA A 384 31.41 -22.93 7.83
N VAL A 385 32.19 -21.89 7.53
CA VAL A 385 31.68 -20.64 6.94
C VAL A 385 31.05 -20.91 5.58
N ILE A 386 31.68 -21.73 4.74
CA ILE A 386 31.18 -22.02 3.38
C ILE A 386 29.89 -22.85 3.45
N ILE A 387 29.85 -23.87 4.30
CA ILE A 387 28.64 -24.66 4.57
C ILE A 387 27.51 -23.74 5.04
N LEU A 388 27.80 -22.83 5.97
CA LEU A 388 26.83 -21.86 6.46
C LEU A 388 26.34 -20.93 5.33
N VAL A 389 27.21 -20.46 4.45
CA VAL A 389 26.83 -19.58 3.32
C VAL A 389 25.93 -20.33 2.33
N CYS A 390 26.26 -21.57 1.96
CA CYS A 390 25.41 -22.40 1.11
C CYS A 390 24.05 -22.67 1.74
N TRP A 391 24.04 -23.00 3.04
CA TRP A 391 22.82 -23.20 3.81
C TRP A 391 21.96 -21.93 3.86
N LEU A 392 22.56 -20.76 4.10
CA LEU A 392 21.85 -19.47 4.06
C LEU A 392 21.29 -19.17 2.67
N GLY A 393 22.01 -19.54 1.60
CA GLY A 393 21.53 -19.43 0.23
C GLY A 393 20.27 -20.27 -0.02
N GLY A 394 20.25 -21.51 0.45
CA GLY A 394 19.08 -22.38 0.37
C GLY A 394 17.91 -21.85 1.19
N LEU A 395 18.17 -21.39 2.42
CA LEU A 395 17.17 -20.78 3.29
C LEU A 395 16.55 -19.52 2.64
N ALA A 396 17.35 -18.72 1.94
CA ALA A 396 16.86 -17.55 1.22
C ALA A 396 15.91 -17.94 0.08
N VAL A 397 16.19 -19.02 -0.65
CA VAL A 397 15.29 -19.56 -1.69
C VAL A 397 13.98 -20.05 -1.09
N ASN A 398 14.03 -20.77 0.03
CA ASN A 398 12.86 -21.23 0.78
C ASN A 398 11.93 -20.05 1.17
N GLU A 399 12.51 -19.02 1.79
CA GLU A 399 11.79 -17.82 2.24
C GLU A 399 11.21 -17.01 1.06
N VAL A 400 11.94 -16.90 -0.07
CA VAL A 400 11.42 -16.25 -1.27
C VAL A 400 10.24 -17.02 -1.86
N GLY A 401 10.30 -18.35 -1.88
CA GLY A 401 9.19 -19.20 -2.28
C GLY A 401 7.96 -18.99 -1.39
N ALA A 402 8.16 -18.99 -0.07
CA ALA A 402 7.10 -18.75 0.91
C ALA A 402 6.44 -17.37 0.72
N LEU A 403 7.23 -16.32 0.49
CA LEU A 403 6.72 -14.96 0.28
C LEU A 403 5.90 -14.84 -1.01
N VAL A 404 6.33 -15.48 -2.10
CA VAL A 404 5.60 -15.46 -3.38
C VAL A 404 4.25 -16.15 -3.23
N GLU A 405 4.21 -17.30 -2.58
CA GLU A 405 2.94 -18.02 -2.40
C GLU A 405 2.01 -17.30 -1.41
N GLN A 406 2.56 -16.75 -0.32
CA GLN A 406 1.80 -15.88 0.59
C GLN A 406 1.24 -14.65 -0.14
N SER A 407 1.99 -14.05 -1.07
CA SER A 407 1.51 -12.94 -1.88
C SER A 407 0.35 -13.36 -2.79
N ARG A 408 0.45 -14.52 -3.44
CA ARG A 408 -0.62 -15.04 -4.30
C ARG A 408 -1.90 -15.32 -3.52
N ASP A 409 -1.76 -15.96 -2.38
CA ASP A 409 -2.86 -16.28 -1.47
C ASP A 409 -3.50 -14.99 -0.93
N ASN A 410 -2.70 -14.01 -0.50
CA ASN A 410 -3.21 -12.69 -0.11
C ASN A 410 -3.96 -11.99 -1.25
N THR A 411 -3.45 -12.02 -2.48
CA THR A 411 -4.16 -11.44 -3.64
C THR A 411 -5.51 -12.11 -3.86
N ARG A 412 -5.57 -13.45 -3.85
CA ARG A 412 -6.84 -14.20 -3.98
C ARG A 412 -7.83 -13.84 -2.86
N ARG A 413 -7.34 -13.72 -1.62
CA ARG A 413 -8.15 -13.34 -0.44
C ARG A 413 -8.68 -11.91 -0.51
N LEU A 414 -7.90 -11.00 -1.08
CA LEU A 414 -8.25 -9.59 -1.18
C LEU A 414 -9.39 -9.36 -2.18
N VAL A 415 -9.43 -10.13 -3.27
CA VAL A 415 -10.51 -10.03 -4.28
C VAL A 415 -11.88 -10.32 -3.66
N GLY A 416 -12.00 -11.38 -2.83
CA GLY A 416 -13.27 -11.73 -2.18
C GLY A 416 -13.70 -10.79 -1.04
N ARG A 417 -12.75 -10.19 -0.33
CA ARG A 417 -13.07 -9.21 0.75
C ARG A 417 -13.48 -7.84 0.21
N GLU A 418 -13.01 -7.50 -0.98
CA GLU A 418 -13.25 -6.21 -1.59
C GLU A 418 -14.70 -6.05 -2.06
N SER A 419 -15.26 -7.08 -2.72
CA SER A 419 -16.68 -7.09 -3.10
C SER A 419 -17.59 -6.97 -1.87
N ALA A 420 -17.36 -7.81 -0.86
CA ALA A 420 -18.14 -7.79 0.37
C ALA A 420 -18.05 -6.44 1.12
N ALA A 421 -16.88 -5.78 1.10
CA ALA A 421 -16.72 -4.47 1.72
C ALA A 421 -17.42 -3.34 0.95
N ARG A 422 -17.44 -3.40 -0.39
CA ARG A 422 -18.20 -2.44 -1.22
C ARG A 422 -19.71 -2.59 -0.98
N GLU A 423 -20.20 -3.83 -0.95
CA GLU A 423 -21.62 -4.13 -0.68
C GLU A 423 -22.05 -3.67 0.72
N ARG A 424 -21.22 -3.88 1.75
CA ARG A 424 -21.49 -3.38 3.11
C ARG A 424 -21.58 -1.85 3.16
N ALA A 425 -20.63 -1.15 2.54
CA ALA A 425 -20.63 0.31 2.53
C ALA A 425 -21.88 0.87 1.83
N ALA A 426 -22.28 0.26 0.71
CA ALA A 426 -23.53 0.64 0.02
C ALA A 426 -24.77 0.36 0.89
N ALA A 427 -24.83 -0.80 1.56
CA ALA A 427 -25.96 -1.13 2.45
C ALA A 427 -26.05 -0.21 3.67
N GLU A 428 -24.92 0.15 4.29
CA GLU A 428 -24.86 1.10 5.40
C GLU A 428 -25.35 2.49 4.99
N GLU A 429 -24.94 2.97 3.81
CA GLU A 429 -25.40 4.26 3.28
C GLU A 429 -26.90 4.22 2.97
N ARG A 430 -27.40 3.14 2.34
CA ARG A 430 -28.84 2.97 2.07
C ARG A 430 -29.68 3.10 3.35
N VAL A 431 -29.25 2.45 4.44
CA VAL A 431 -29.94 2.53 5.74
C VAL A 431 -29.85 3.92 6.36
N ARG A 432 -28.70 4.60 6.22
CA ARG A 432 -28.51 5.98 6.68
C ARG A 432 -29.46 6.94 5.96
N LEU A 433 -29.49 6.89 4.63
CA LEU A 433 -30.36 7.72 3.79
C LEU A 433 -31.85 7.45 4.09
N ALA A 434 -32.23 6.19 4.28
CA ALA A 434 -33.59 5.82 4.65
C ALA A 434 -34.04 6.51 5.96
N ARG A 435 -33.18 6.58 6.98
CA ARG A 435 -33.47 7.30 8.24
C ARG A 435 -33.54 8.82 8.04
N GLU A 436 -32.56 9.40 7.34
CA GLU A 436 -32.53 10.84 7.09
C GLU A 436 -33.80 11.31 6.36
N ILE A 437 -34.22 10.55 5.34
CA ILE A 437 -35.43 10.82 4.57
C ILE A 437 -36.68 10.62 5.44
N HIS A 438 -36.73 9.56 6.26
CA HIS A 438 -37.84 9.33 7.18
C HIS A 438 -38.01 10.47 8.18
N ASP A 439 -36.92 10.96 8.76
CA ASP A 439 -36.95 12.03 9.75
C ASP A 439 -37.38 13.37 9.12
N GLN A 440 -36.82 13.72 7.95
CA GLN A 440 -37.13 14.99 7.29
C GLN A 440 -38.53 15.02 6.68
N ILE A 441 -38.93 13.96 5.96
CA ILE A 441 -40.20 13.91 5.23
C ILE A 441 -41.34 13.44 6.12
N GLY A 442 -41.09 12.46 6.97
CA GLY A 442 -42.08 11.93 7.90
C GLY A 442 -42.58 12.99 8.87
N HIS A 443 -41.67 13.80 9.43
CA HIS A 443 -42.05 14.87 10.36
C HIS A 443 -42.87 15.96 9.66
N SER A 444 -42.37 16.47 8.52
CA SER A 444 -43.03 17.56 7.78
C SER A 444 -44.42 17.16 7.26
N LEU A 445 -44.57 15.98 6.65
CA LEU A 445 -45.87 15.50 6.19
C LEU A 445 -46.84 15.16 7.32
N THR A 446 -46.34 14.71 8.48
CA THR A 446 -47.18 14.50 9.67
C THR A 446 -47.77 15.81 10.17
N VAL A 447 -46.96 16.87 10.22
CA VAL A 447 -47.42 18.23 10.58
C VAL A 447 -48.44 18.74 9.57
N VAL A 448 -48.19 18.56 8.27
CA VAL A 448 -49.15 18.94 7.20
C VAL A 448 -50.47 18.19 7.35
N ALA A 449 -50.45 16.88 7.57
CA ALA A 449 -51.67 16.10 7.76
C ALA A 449 -52.44 16.52 9.03
N LEU A 450 -51.74 16.85 10.11
CA LEU A 450 -52.37 17.33 11.35
C LEU A 450 -53.00 18.72 11.16
N GLN A 451 -52.31 19.64 10.48
CA GLN A 451 -52.81 20.98 10.17
C GLN A 451 -54.01 20.93 9.23
N ALA A 452 -54.00 20.05 8.21
CA ALA A 452 -55.15 19.85 7.31
C ALA A 452 -56.38 19.34 8.09
N GLY A 453 -56.18 18.40 9.02
CA GLY A 453 -57.25 17.91 9.90
C GLY A 453 -57.76 18.97 10.89
N ALA A 454 -56.94 19.95 11.27
CA ALA A 454 -57.38 21.12 12.03
C ALA A 454 -58.18 22.10 11.16
N ALA A 455 -57.73 22.37 9.93
CA ALA A 455 -58.45 23.19 8.96
C ALA A 455 -59.85 22.62 8.65
N ARG A 456 -59.99 21.30 8.50
CA ARG A 456 -61.30 20.64 8.30
C ARG A 456 -62.29 20.92 9.42
N ARG A 457 -61.83 20.95 10.68
CA ARG A 457 -62.71 21.26 11.83
C ARG A 457 -63.09 22.74 11.88
N LEU A 458 -62.21 23.62 11.40
CA LEU A 458 -62.45 25.06 11.33
C LEU A 458 -63.34 25.45 10.15
N ALA A 459 -63.43 24.63 9.11
CA ALA A 459 -64.19 24.93 7.88
C ALA A 459 -65.63 25.39 8.13
N ALA A 460 -66.31 24.82 9.14
CA ALA A 460 -67.69 25.18 9.49
C ALA A 460 -67.81 26.33 10.51
N THR A 461 -66.73 26.68 11.22
CA THR A 461 -66.78 27.55 12.42
C THR A 461 -65.99 28.86 12.26
N ASP A 462 -64.89 28.84 11.51
CA ASP A 462 -64.01 30.00 11.28
C ASP A 462 -63.29 29.85 9.91
N PRO A 463 -63.97 30.24 8.80
CA PRO A 463 -63.44 30.09 7.44
C PRO A 463 -62.16 30.91 7.20
N ASP A 464 -61.99 32.04 7.88
CA ASP A 464 -60.81 32.89 7.74
C ASP A 464 -59.57 32.24 8.35
N ARG A 465 -59.74 31.62 9.52
CA ARG A 465 -58.66 30.86 10.16
C ARG A 465 -58.35 29.57 9.40
N MET A 466 -59.36 28.91 8.83
CA MET A 466 -59.14 27.78 7.91
C MET A 466 -58.26 28.21 6.71
N ARG A 467 -58.58 29.32 6.04
CA ARG A 467 -57.79 29.83 4.89
C ARG A 467 -56.34 30.10 5.26
N ARG A 468 -56.08 30.66 6.45
CA ARG A 468 -54.71 30.87 6.97
C ARG A 468 -53.95 29.57 7.21
N VAL A 469 -54.61 28.55 7.74
CA VAL A 469 -54.00 27.21 7.95
C VAL A 469 -53.70 26.54 6.61
N MET A 470 -54.61 26.61 5.63
CA MET A 470 -54.39 26.06 4.29
C MET A 470 -53.24 26.77 3.56
N ALA A 471 -53.12 28.09 3.67
CA ALA A 471 -51.98 28.83 3.15
C ALA A 471 -50.64 28.42 3.79
N THR A 472 -50.65 28.07 5.08
CA THR A 472 -49.46 27.55 5.78
C THR A 472 -49.06 26.16 5.26
N ILE A 473 -50.04 25.31 4.95
CA ILE A 473 -49.82 24.00 4.33
C ILE A 473 -49.26 24.13 2.92
N ALA A 474 -49.80 25.05 2.11
CA ALA A 474 -49.31 25.31 0.76
C ALA A 474 -47.85 25.80 0.78
N ALA A 475 -47.52 26.74 1.68
CA ALA A 475 -46.16 27.21 1.87
C ALA A 475 -45.20 26.06 2.27
N ALA A 476 -45.58 25.24 3.25
CA ALA A 476 -44.77 24.10 3.67
C ALA A 476 -44.56 23.05 2.55
N ALA A 477 -45.56 22.82 1.71
CA ALA A 477 -45.44 21.92 0.56
C ALA A 477 -44.48 22.47 -0.51
N ARG A 478 -44.51 23.79 -0.78
CA ARG A 478 -43.58 24.47 -1.71
C ARG A 478 -42.14 24.50 -1.16
N ASP A 479 -41.97 24.70 0.14
CA ASP A 479 -40.66 24.61 0.80
C ASP A 479 -40.07 23.20 0.67
N GLY A 480 -40.90 22.16 0.82
CA GLY A 480 -40.48 20.77 0.58
C GLY A 480 -40.10 20.50 -0.88
N LEU A 481 -40.84 21.07 -1.84
CA LEU A 481 -40.56 20.98 -3.27
C LEU A 481 -39.21 21.59 -3.64
N THR A 482 -38.94 22.81 -3.15
CA THR A 482 -37.67 23.50 -3.40
C THR A 482 -36.47 22.81 -2.76
N ALA A 483 -36.66 22.15 -1.61
CA ALA A 483 -35.62 21.33 -0.99
C ALA A 483 -35.31 20.05 -1.79
N LEU A 484 -36.27 19.51 -2.55
CA LEU A 484 -36.14 18.23 -3.27
C LEU A 484 -35.73 18.38 -4.73
N THR A 485 -36.11 19.45 -5.42
CA THR A 485 -35.66 19.67 -6.80
C THR A 485 -34.26 20.26 -6.86
N GLY A 486 -33.84 20.99 -5.82
CA GLY A 486 -32.67 21.85 -5.93
C GLY A 486 -32.79 22.81 -7.11
N ASP A 487 -34.03 23.09 -7.59
CA ASP A 487 -34.25 23.90 -8.77
C ASP A 487 -33.61 25.27 -8.55
N THR A 488 -32.80 25.65 -9.53
CA THR A 488 -32.20 26.96 -9.66
C THR A 488 -33.29 28.02 -9.54
N PRO A 489 -33.01 29.12 -8.83
CA PRO A 489 -34.04 30.06 -8.50
C PRO A 489 -34.65 30.73 -9.72
N GLY A 490 -35.97 30.88 -9.65
CA GLY A 490 -36.75 31.63 -10.62
C GLY A 490 -36.35 33.10 -10.70
N ASP A 491 -36.95 33.78 -11.66
CA ASP A 491 -36.77 35.20 -11.91
C ASP A 491 -36.94 36.02 -10.62
N LEU A 492 -35.89 36.75 -10.23
CA LEU A 492 -35.89 37.64 -9.07
C LEU A 492 -36.99 38.71 -9.20
N VAL A 493 -37.29 39.14 -10.43
CA VAL A 493 -38.38 40.09 -10.71
C VAL A 493 -39.72 39.46 -10.32
N ALA A 494 -39.96 38.20 -10.71
CA ALA A 494 -41.17 37.48 -10.36
C ALA A 494 -41.30 37.25 -8.85
N LEU A 495 -40.19 37.00 -8.13
CA LEU A 495 -40.20 36.90 -6.66
C LEU A 495 -40.64 38.21 -6.01
N LEU A 496 -40.10 39.35 -6.48
CA LEU A 496 -40.47 40.67 -5.95
C LEU A 496 -41.93 41.00 -6.25
N GLU A 497 -42.43 40.67 -7.44
CA GLU A 497 -43.83 40.85 -7.83
C GLU A 497 -44.78 39.99 -6.97
N GLN A 498 -44.50 38.69 -6.84
CA GLN A 498 -45.30 37.79 -5.99
C GLN A 498 -45.35 38.27 -4.53
N THR A 499 -44.25 38.83 -4.02
CA THR A 499 -44.19 39.32 -2.64
C THR A 499 -44.96 40.65 -2.49
N ARG A 500 -45.02 41.49 -3.53
CA ARG A 500 -45.91 42.67 -3.56
C ARG A 500 -47.38 42.26 -3.57
N ASP A 501 -47.73 41.26 -4.36
CA ASP A 501 -49.11 40.73 -4.43
C ASP A 501 -49.56 40.11 -3.09
N ALA A 502 -48.61 39.58 -2.32
CA ALA A 502 -48.83 39.14 -0.94
C ALA A 502 -49.02 40.29 0.08
N GLY A 503 -49.02 41.56 -0.37
CA GLY A 503 -49.34 42.74 0.42
C GLY A 503 -48.14 43.43 1.09
N MET A 504 -46.91 43.10 0.71
CA MET A 504 -45.70 43.76 1.19
C MET A 504 -45.37 45.01 0.35
N SER A 505 -45.14 46.15 1.00
CA SER A 505 -44.67 47.37 0.32
C SER A 505 -43.17 47.26 0.05
N ILE A 506 -42.80 46.99 -1.21
CA ILE A 506 -41.40 46.79 -1.62
C ILE A 506 -40.93 47.95 -2.50
N THR A 507 -39.91 48.66 -2.03
CA THR A 507 -39.18 49.69 -2.78
C THR A 507 -37.89 49.07 -3.34
N THR A 508 -37.73 49.08 -4.66
CA THR A 508 -36.48 48.63 -5.30
C THR A 508 -35.64 49.87 -5.61
N ASP A 509 -34.77 50.27 -4.67
CA ASP A 509 -33.91 51.46 -4.84
C ASP A 509 -32.90 51.26 -5.98
N THR A 510 -32.40 50.04 -6.15
CA THR A 510 -31.47 49.69 -7.23
C THR A 510 -31.45 48.19 -7.39
N VAL A 511 -32.12 47.65 -8.40
CA VAL A 511 -31.90 46.26 -8.84
C VAL A 511 -31.24 46.36 -10.21
N ASP A 512 -29.91 46.29 -10.23
CA ASP A 512 -29.14 46.32 -11.47
C ASP A 512 -29.27 44.96 -12.17
N ALA A 513 -30.25 44.88 -13.08
CA ALA A 513 -30.51 43.69 -13.88
C ALA A 513 -29.31 43.32 -14.78
N ASP A 514 -28.48 44.28 -15.15
CA ASP A 514 -27.29 44.02 -15.96
C ASP A 514 -26.15 43.46 -15.10
N ALA A 515 -26.01 43.88 -13.84
CA ALA A 515 -25.08 43.26 -12.90
C ALA A 515 -25.41 41.79 -12.61
N LEU A 516 -26.69 41.44 -12.47
CA LEU A 516 -27.13 40.04 -12.30
C LEU A 516 -26.93 39.18 -13.56
N ARG A 517 -26.93 39.78 -14.76
CA ARG A 517 -26.62 39.08 -16.03
C ARG A 517 -25.13 38.85 -16.24
N LEU A 518 -24.28 39.60 -15.56
CA LEU A 518 -22.82 39.55 -15.71
C LEU A 518 -22.14 38.54 -14.79
N VAL A 519 -22.83 38.06 -13.75
CA VAL A 519 -22.36 37.01 -12.83
C VAL A 519 -22.81 35.61 -13.26
N ASP A 520 -22.05 34.58 -12.86
CA ASP A 520 -22.39 33.18 -13.09
C ASP A 520 -23.68 32.74 -12.38
N ASP A 521 -24.22 31.60 -12.82
CA ASP A 521 -25.52 31.10 -12.35
C ASP A 521 -25.49 30.75 -10.85
N GLU A 522 -24.35 30.29 -10.34
CA GLU A 522 -24.12 30.01 -8.91
C GLU A 522 -24.23 31.30 -8.07
N THR A 523 -23.55 32.39 -8.47
CA THR A 523 -23.65 33.68 -7.77
C THR A 523 -25.06 34.27 -7.85
N ARG A 524 -25.73 34.12 -9.00
CA ARG A 524 -27.12 34.56 -9.18
C ARG A 524 -28.07 33.78 -8.28
N GLU A 525 -27.81 32.48 -8.08
CA GLU A 525 -28.59 31.64 -7.20
C GLU A 525 -28.45 32.03 -5.73
N VAL A 526 -27.22 32.25 -5.26
CA VAL A 526 -26.98 32.71 -3.89
C VAL A 526 -27.65 34.07 -3.65
N ALA A 527 -27.56 35.00 -4.61
CA ALA A 527 -28.22 36.30 -4.53
C ALA A 527 -29.75 36.18 -4.40
N TYR A 528 -30.39 35.34 -5.21
CA TYR A 528 -31.82 35.10 -5.11
C TYR A 528 -32.21 34.52 -3.74
N ARG A 529 -31.46 33.53 -3.24
CA ARG A 529 -31.77 32.88 -1.96
C ARG A 529 -31.67 33.85 -0.79
N ILE A 530 -30.71 34.78 -0.82
CA ILE A 530 -30.61 35.85 0.18
C ILE A 530 -31.86 36.73 0.16
N VAL A 531 -32.30 37.16 -1.04
CA VAL A 531 -33.50 38.00 -1.18
C VAL A 531 -34.75 37.25 -0.73
N GLN A 532 -34.91 35.98 -1.13
CA GLN A 532 -36.04 35.14 -0.77
C GLN A 532 -36.18 34.96 0.75
N GLU A 533 -35.09 34.57 1.42
CA GLU A 533 -35.10 34.37 2.86
C GLU A 533 -35.32 35.70 3.61
N ALA A 534 -34.72 36.80 3.13
CA ALA A 534 -34.89 38.11 3.74
C ALA A 534 -36.34 38.63 3.61
N LEU A 535 -36.98 38.47 2.45
CA LEU A 535 -38.38 38.82 2.23
C LEU A 535 -39.32 37.94 3.08
N THR A 536 -39.03 36.64 3.18
CA THR A 536 -39.79 35.70 4.03
C THR A 536 -39.69 36.09 5.50
N ASN A 537 -38.49 36.46 5.95
CA ASN A 537 -38.27 36.95 7.31
C ASN A 537 -38.99 38.29 7.57
N ALA A 538 -38.97 39.22 6.61
CA ALA A 538 -39.72 40.47 6.72
C ALA A 538 -41.25 40.24 6.80
N LEU A 539 -41.80 39.32 6.00
CA LEU A 539 -43.22 38.94 6.05
C LEU A 539 -43.62 38.40 7.43
N ARG A 540 -42.73 37.61 8.05
CA ARG A 540 -42.98 36.93 9.31
C ARG A 540 -42.78 37.81 10.55
N HIS A 541 -41.71 38.60 10.54
CA HIS A 541 -41.20 39.31 11.71
C HIS A 541 -41.46 40.82 11.68
N ALA A 542 -41.68 41.42 10.51
CA ALA A 542 -41.99 42.83 10.35
C ALA A 542 -43.24 43.06 9.46
N PRO A 543 -44.40 42.44 9.79
CA PRO A 543 -45.60 42.59 8.98
C PRO A 543 -46.02 44.05 8.87
N GLY A 544 -46.24 44.51 7.63
CA GLY A 544 -46.64 45.89 7.30
C GLY A 544 -45.51 46.91 7.29
N ALA A 545 -44.24 46.49 7.47
CA ALA A 545 -43.08 47.35 7.23
C ALA A 545 -42.80 47.48 5.72
N SER A 546 -42.30 48.64 5.30
CA SER A 546 -41.72 48.80 3.97
C SER A 546 -40.39 48.07 3.88
N VAL A 547 -40.14 47.40 2.76
CA VAL A 547 -38.91 46.67 2.49
C VAL A 547 -38.18 47.29 1.30
N THR A 548 -36.90 47.59 1.47
CA THR A 548 -36.02 48.07 0.41
C THR A 548 -35.08 46.97 -0.02
N VAL A 549 -35.01 46.69 -1.32
CA VAL A 549 -34.08 45.72 -1.92
C VAL A 549 -33.08 46.46 -2.80
N THR A 550 -31.80 46.21 -2.56
CA THR A 550 -30.68 46.75 -3.33
C THR A 550 -29.79 45.61 -3.81
N ILE A 551 -29.54 45.55 -5.11
CA ILE A 551 -28.63 44.62 -5.76
C ILE A 551 -27.82 45.37 -6.79
N GLY A 552 -26.50 45.34 -6.65
CA GLY A 552 -25.62 46.03 -7.56
C GLY A 552 -24.16 45.64 -7.41
N PRO A 553 -23.31 46.02 -8.38
CA PRO A 553 -21.90 45.74 -8.32
C PRO A 553 -21.18 46.74 -7.39
N GLU A 554 -20.32 46.23 -6.52
CA GLU A 554 -19.36 47.01 -5.72
C GLU A 554 -17.95 46.50 -6.05
N GLY A 555 -17.30 47.13 -7.04
CA GLY A 555 -15.99 46.72 -7.52
C GLY A 555 -15.99 45.35 -8.21
N ARG A 556 -15.40 44.34 -7.57
CA ARG A 556 -15.37 42.94 -8.05
C ARG A 556 -16.37 42.04 -7.31
N GLU A 557 -17.29 42.63 -6.57
CA GLU A 557 -18.28 41.93 -5.75
C GLU A 557 -19.70 42.33 -6.18
N LEU A 558 -20.63 41.42 -5.99
CA LEU A 558 -22.06 41.66 -6.05
C LEU A 558 -22.56 41.88 -4.63
N VAL A 559 -23.18 43.03 -4.39
CA VAL A 559 -23.80 43.37 -3.11
C VAL A 559 -25.28 43.08 -3.19
N VAL A 560 -25.79 42.36 -2.20
CA VAL A 560 -27.22 42.12 -2.01
C VAL A 560 -27.61 42.63 -0.63
N ALA A 561 -28.48 43.63 -0.57
CA ALA A 561 -28.96 44.20 0.68
C ALA A 561 -30.49 44.24 0.70
N VAL A 562 -31.09 43.72 1.77
CA VAL A 562 -32.52 43.78 2.03
C VAL A 562 -32.75 44.42 3.38
N ARG A 563 -33.52 45.50 3.40
CA ARG A 563 -33.77 46.33 4.59
C ARG A 563 -35.26 46.41 4.83
N ASN A 564 -35.74 46.12 6.03
CA ASN A 564 -37.12 46.37 6.40
C ASN A 564 -37.23 47.40 7.52
N GLY A 565 -38.26 48.24 7.47
CA GLY A 565 -38.61 49.16 8.55
C GLY A 565 -39.14 48.45 9.80
N ARG A 566 -39.52 49.24 10.81
CA ARG A 566 -40.12 48.73 12.04
C ARG A 566 -41.49 48.10 11.76
N ALA A 567 -41.77 46.95 12.39
CA ALA A 567 -43.06 46.27 12.27
C ALA A 567 -44.22 47.20 12.64
N THR A 568 -45.24 47.30 11.77
CA THR A 568 -46.45 48.08 12.03
C THR A 568 -47.61 47.22 12.56
N ARG A 569 -47.41 45.90 12.63
CA ARG A 569 -48.33 44.91 13.20
C ARG A 569 -47.58 43.91 14.10
N PRO A 570 -48.24 43.22 15.05
CA PRO A 570 -47.61 42.17 15.85
C PRO A 570 -47.18 40.98 14.98
N GLY A 571 -45.89 40.63 15.02
CA GLY A 571 -45.32 39.48 14.29
C GLY A 571 -45.56 38.13 14.98
N SER A 572 -45.32 37.02 14.27
CA SER A 572 -45.38 35.67 14.85
C SER A 572 -44.05 35.33 15.54
N VAL A 573 -44.08 34.81 16.77
CA VAL A 573 -42.88 34.56 17.61
C VAL A 573 -42.21 33.20 17.35
N SER A 574 -42.76 32.37 16.46
CA SER A 574 -42.22 31.02 16.20
C SER A 574 -41.37 31.01 14.93
N GLY A 575 -40.04 31.01 15.07
CA GLY A 575 -39.09 30.88 13.97
C GLY A 575 -37.70 30.42 14.45
N SER A 576 -37.17 29.38 13.81
CA SER A 576 -35.80 28.89 14.01
C SER A 576 -34.81 29.84 13.32
N ARG A 577 -33.69 30.20 13.98
CA ARG A 577 -32.60 31.01 13.38
C ARG A 577 -31.78 30.25 12.32
N GLN A 578 -32.22 29.05 11.90
CA GLN A 578 -31.48 28.18 10.99
C GLN A 578 -31.38 28.71 9.55
N GLY A 579 -32.34 29.52 9.08
CA GLY A 579 -32.35 30.06 7.71
C GLY A 579 -31.15 30.96 7.40
N LEU A 580 -30.90 31.95 8.27
CA LEU A 580 -29.77 32.89 8.13
C LEU A 580 -28.40 32.21 8.35
N VAL A 581 -28.33 31.23 9.26
CA VAL A 581 -27.09 30.44 9.49
C VAL A 581 -26.78 29.56 8.27
N GLY A 582 -27.80 28.97 7.65
CA GLY A 582 -27.65 28.20 6.41
C GLY A 582 -27.21 29.07 5.22
N LEU A 583 -27.72 30.30 5.13
CA LEU A 583 -27.26 31.28 4.13
C LEU A 583 -25.81 31.70 4.37
N GLN A 584 -25.41 31.96 5.60
CA GLN A 584 -24.02 32.33 5.92
C GLN A 584 -23.04 31.25 5.47
N ALA A 585 -23.34 29.97 5.73
CA ALA A 585 -22.50 28.86 5.28
C ALA A 585 -22.37 28.79 3.75
N ARG A 586 -23.45 29.10 3.01
CA ARG A 586 -23.43 29.12 1.54
C ARG A 586 -22.68 30.31 0.96
N VAL A 587 -22.84 31.50 1.54
CA VAL A 587 -22.12 32.72 1.14
C VAL A 587 -20.61 32.55 1.38
N VAL A 588 -20.22 31.99 2.53
CA VAL A 588 -18.82 31.67 2.84
C VAL A 588 -18.25 30.61 1.88
N ALA A 589 -19.04 29.61 1.48
CA ALA A 589 -18.62 28.63 0.48
C ALA A 589 -18.39 29.22 -0.92
N HIS A 590 -18.83 30.46 -1.16
CA HIS A 590 -18.59 31.22 -2.40
C HIS A 590 -17.60 32.37 -2.19
N ASP A 591 -16.79 32.29 -1.12
CA ASP A 591 -15.80 33.30 -0.74
C ASP A 591 -16.40 34.69 -0.46
N GLY A 592 -17.70 34.76 -0.11
CA GLY A 592 -18.40 35.98 0.26
C GLY A 592 -18.58 36.15 1.77
N ASP A 593 -19.13 37.30 2.16
CA ASP A 593 -19.50 37.62 3.55
C ASP A 593 -21.00 37.96 3.68
N LEU A 594 -21.60 37.59 4.80
CA LEU A 594 -23.00 37.83 5.12
C LEU A 594 -23.14 38.37 6.54
N CYS A 595 -23.72 39.56 6.66
CA CYS A 595 -24.05 40.18 7.93
C CYS A 595 -25.56 40.45 8.03
N TRP A 596 -26.11 40.32 9.23
CA TRP A 596 -27.50 40.67 9.51
C TRP A 596 -27.65 41.22 10.91
N GLY A 597 -28.59 42.15 11.10
CA GLY A 597 -28.82 42.73 12.41
C GLY A 597 -29.90 43.82 12.45
N PRO A 598 -30.34 44.19 13.67
CA PRO A 598 -31.20 45.34 13.86
C PRO A 598 -30.46 46.64 13.51
N ARG A 599 -31.20 47.60 12.97
CA ARG A 599 -30.72 48.93 12.64
C ARG A 599 -31.15 49.95 13.69
N GLU A 600 -30.45 51.08 13.75
CA GLU A 600 -30.73 52.17 14.72
C GLU A 600 -32.13 52.79 14.54
N ASP A 601 -32.69 52.69 13.33
CA ASP A 601 -34.05 53.12 12.99
C ASP A 601 -35.15 52.13 13.46
N GLY A 602 -34.77 51.04 14.14
CA GLY A 602 -35.67 49.98 14.59
C GLY A 602 -36.08 49.00 13.49
N GLY A 603 -35.45 49.09 12.31
CA GLY A 603 -35.55 48.13 11.23
C GLY A 603 -34.57 46.96 11.37
N PHE A 604 -34.48 46.14 10.32
CA PHE A 604 -33.54 45.02 10.24
C PHE A 604 -32.94 44.96 8.84
N GLU A 605 -31.67 44.59 8.75
CA GLU A 605 -30.94 44.49 7.48
C GLU A 605 -30.24 43.14 7.37
N VAL A 606 -30.28 42.59 6.16
CA VAL A 606 -29.46 41.47 5.71
C VAL A 606 -28.63 42.00 4.54
N ARG A 607 -27.30 41.99 4.68
CA ARG A 607 -26.37 42.46 3.65
C ARG A 607 -25.32 41.38 3.37
N ALA A 608 -25.19 41.02 2.10
CA ALA A 608 -24.18 40.08 1.61
C ALA A 608 -23.27 40.76 0.58
N THR A 609 -22.00 40.36 0.59
CA THR A 609 -21.01 40.68 -0.44
C THR A 609 -20.48 39.37 -1.01
N ILE A 610 -20.67 39.16 -2.33
CA ILE A 610 -20.32 37.91 -2.99
C ILE A 610 -19.35 38.24 -4.15
N PRO A 611 -18.19 37.59 -4.26
CA PRO A 611 -17.30 37.78 -5.40
C PRO A 611 -18.02 37.60 -6.74
N ALA A 612 -17.99 38.62 -7.60
CA ALA A 612 -18.63 38.62 -8.91
C ALA A 612 -17.79 37.79 -9.90
N ARG A 613 -18.00 36.47 -9.89
CA ARG A 613 -17.42 35.55 -10.90
C ARG A 613 -18.13 35.80 -12.22
N ARG A 614 -17.42 36.45 -13.16
CA ARG A 614 -18.00 36.85 -14.45
C ARG A 614 -18.26 35.64 -15.33
N VAL A 615 -19.37 35.66 -16.07
CA VAL A 615 -19.61 34.73 -17.17
C VAL A 615 -18.53 34.96 -18.23
N GLU A 616 -17.59 34.03 -18.36
CA GLU A 616 -16.62 34.05 -19.44
C GLU A 616 -17.39 33.80 -20.75
N ARG A 617 -17.69 34.86 -21.50
CA ARG A 617 -18.22 34.71 -22.86
C ARG A 617 -17.14 34.03 -23.69
N ALA A 618 -17.24 32.70 -23.81
CA ALA A 618 -16.61 31.96 -24.88
C ALA A 618 -17.16 32.50 -26.22
N PHE A 619 -16.47 33.49 -26.76
CA PHE A 619 -16.63 33.85 -28.17
C PHE A 619 -16.20 32.62 -28.98
N ARG A 620 -17.16 32.06 -29.72
CA ARG A 620 -16.90 31.11 -30.80
C ARG A 620 -16.11 31.76 -31.93
#